data_AF-A0A8H7MGI8-F1
#
_entry.id   AF-A0A8H7MGI8-F1
#
_cell.length_a   1.000
_cell.length_b   1.000
_cell.length_c   1.000
_cell.angle_alpha   90.00
_cell.angle_beta   90.00
_cell.angle_gamma   90.00
#
_symmetry.space_group_name_H-M   'P 1'
#
loop_
_entity.id
_entity.type
_entity.pdbx_description
1 polymer ?
#
loop_
_entity_poly.entity_id
_entity_poly.type
_entity_poly.pdbx_seq_one_letter_code
_entity_poly.pdbx_strand_id
1 'polypeptide(L)'
;MASTTSTKPTRHAPQAGASMAGEPDSSVSGCRKLVSRLRWLRRRSNGAKRVFAPVPKTAQARLDASLNDRPLDAAAEEKEKEKEKEKEKEEEREEEKEKQKQKEKTVLYLAYGSNLCNETFRGVRGIKPISQVNVVVPSLRLTFDLAGIPYAEPCFANSARRNPNAPAPTPAPDEPRYHKDRWQKGLVGVVYEVTRSDYAHIIATEGGGASYHDILVDCHVLPSADTVPANPTTAPFKAHTLFAPTLHPDEARAADRISRPDPSYAQPSARYLKLITDGATECQLPAEYQHYLHNIRPYTITTRKQTAGKALFTAIWMPFILLILALSRRLQDDKGRAPKWFARLAAMVFAGMWLSYDGVFKKTFGDGERTIGDDADGIVFEPYSDDAEKEGLLEDAVEVLNNAAGQENLTLNSGESLV
;
A
#
# COMPACT_ATOMS: atom_id res chain seq x y z
N MET A 1 65.42 17.93 -14.92
CA MET A 1 66.68 17.18 -14.77
C MET A 1 66.91 17.04 -13.27
N ALA A 2 66.43 15.96 -12.65
CA ALA A 2 67.18 14.71 -12.36
C ALA A 2 68.39 15.00 -11.44
N SER A 3 68.64 14.36 -10.30
CA SER A 3 68.04 13.29 -9.50
C SER A 3 68.78 13.34 -8.15
N THR A 4 68.18 12.91 -7.05
CA THR A 4 68.90 12.58 -5.80
C THR A 4 68.11 11.49 -5.08
N THR A 5 68.54 10.23 -5.22
CA THR A 5 69.39 9.44 -4.30
C THR A 5 68.63 8.73 -3.18
N SER A 6 68.67 7.41 -3.28
CA SER A 6 68.32 6.37 -2.32
C SER A 6 69.30 6.31 -1.14
N THR A 7 68.83 6.15 0.11
CA THR A 7 69.43 5.21 1.10
C THR A 7 68.45 4.89 2.25
N LYS A 8 68.36 3.59 2.59
CA LYS A 8 67.62 2.95 3.72
C LYS A 8 68.41 3.08 5.07
N PRO A 9 68.15 2.27 6.13
CA PRO A 9 67.02 2.26 7.07
C PRO A 9 67.50 2.27 8.55
N THR A 10 66.62 2.48 9.53
CA THR A 10 66.88 1.96 10.88
C THR A 10 65.61 1.62 11.67
N ARG A 11 65.59 0.38 12.15
CA ARG A 11 64.63 -0.19 13.10
C ARG A 11 64.75 0.50 14.45
N HIS A 12 63.62 0.80 15.10
CA HIS A 12 63.41 0.59 16.54
C HIS A 12 61.91 0.50 16.83
N ALA A 13 61.45 -0.69 17.22
CA ALA A 13 60.39 -0.90 18.21
C ALA A 13 61.13 -1.26 19.52
N PRO A 14 60.61 -1.05 20.75
CA PRO A 14 59.21 -1.32 21.12
C PRO A 14 58.61 -0.36 22.18
N GLN A 15 57.28 -0.35 22.33
CA GLN A 15 56.57 -0.73 23.57
C GLN A 15 55.10 -0.32 23.53
N ALA A 16 54.31 -1.20 24.12
CA ALA A 16 52.87 -1.14 24.25
C ALA A 16 52.42 -0.01 25.17
N GLY A 17 51.42 0.74 24.72
CA GLY A 17 50.55 1.56 25.57
C GLY A 17 49.12 1.24 25.16
N ALA A 18 48.44 0.43 25.97
CA ALA A 18 47.02 0.18 25.83
C ALA A 18 46.26 1.49 26.11
N SER A 19 45.53 1.99 25.12
CA SER A 19 44.50 3.01 25.30
C SER A 19 43.23 2.47 24.66
N MET A 20 42.23 2.21 25.51
CA MET A 20 40.86 1.90 25.11
C MET A 20 40.34 3.02 24.21
N ALA A 21 40.09 2.70 22.93
CA ALA A 21 39.27 3.50 22.06
C ALA A 21 38.02 2.67 21.75
N GLY A 22 36.88 3.16 22.23
CA GLY A 22 35.58 2.51 22.12
C GLY A 22 35.20 2.18 20.68
N GLU A 23 34.48 1.07 20.54
CA GLU A 23 33.87 0.63 19.29
C GLU A 23 33.04 1.75 18.65
N PRO A 24 33.18 1.99 17.33
CA PRO A 24 32.21 2.76 16.60
C PRO A 24 30.96 1.91 16.36
N ASP A 25 29.98 2.09 17.25
CA ASP A 25 28.55 2.22 16.97
C ASP A 25 28.03 1.38 15.78
N SER A 26 27.61 0.15 16.09
CA SER A 26 27.07 -0.84 15.16
C SER A 26 25.75 -0.42 14.49
N SER A 27 25.09 0.64 14.99
CA SER A 27 23.80 1.13 14.50
C SER A 27 23.91 1.86 13.13
N VAL A 28 24.97 2.63 12.91
CA VAL A 28 25.17 3.43 11.67
C VAL A 28 25.55 2.54 10.47
N SER A 29 26.16 1.38 10.74
CA SER A 29 26.56 0.38 9.73
C SER A 29 25.35 -0.32 9.10
N GLY A 30 24.29 -0.56 9.87
CA GLY A 30 23.06 -1.21 9.40
C GLY A 30 22.30 -0.40 8.35
N CYS A 31 22.06 0.89 8.61
CA CYS A 31 21.38 1.78 7.67
C CYS A 31 22.16 1.98 6.36
N ARG A 32 23.50 2.10 6.41
CA ARG A 32 24.32 2.18 5.19
C ARG A 32 24.24 0.92 4.35
N LYS A 33 24.24 -0.26 4.98
CA LYS A 33 24.06 -1.55 4.28
C LYS A 33 22.68 -1.65 3.62
N LEU A 34 21.63 -1.24 4.32
CA LEU A 34 20.26 -1.23 3.79
C LEU A 34 20.10 -0.27 2.59
N VAL A 35 20.60 0.96 2.70
CA VAL A 35 20.61 1.95 1.60
C VAL A 35 21.45 1.49 0.40
N SER A 36 22.54 0.76 0.64
CA SER A 36 23.36 0.18 -0.44
C SER A 36 22.66 -1.00 -1.14
N ARG A 37 21.85 -1.79 -0.40
CA ARG A 37 21.03 -2.88 -0.96
C ARG A 37 19.86 -2.34 -1.79
N LEU A 38 19.19 -1.27 -1.33
CA LEU A 38 18.19 -0.52 -2.11
C LEU A 38 18.78 -0.02 -3.45
N ARG A 39 20.00 0.53 -3.43
CA ARG A 39 20.71 0.94 -4.66
C ARG A 39 21.09 -0.23 -5.58
N TRP A 40 21.31 -1.42 -5.03
CA TRP A 40 21.66 -2.61 -5.80
C TRP A 40 20.43 -3.26 -6.45
N LEU A 41 19.27 -3.26 -5.78
CA LEU A 41 18.00 -3.75 -6.34
C LEU A 41 17.50 -2.89 -7.51
N ARG A 42 17.76 -1.58 -7.46
CA ARG A 42 17.53 -0.66 -8.59
C ARG A 42 18.24 -1.07 -9.89
N ARG A 43 19.28 -1.92 -9.83
CA ARG A 43 20.00 -2.47 -11.00
C ARG A 43 19.47 -3.82 -11.49
N ARG A 44 18.51 -4.45 -10.79
CA ARG A 44 18.07 -5.83 -11.05
C ARG A 44 16.70 -5.94 -11.73
N SER A 45 16.10 -4.84 -12.20
CA SER A 45 14.77 -4.83 -12.86
C SER A 45 14.74 -5.45 -14.28
N ASN A 46 15.65 -6.36 -14.60
CA ASN A 46 15.67 -7.15 -15.86
C ASN A 46 15.34 -8.64 -15.61
N GLY A 47 14.65 -8.96 -14.51
CA GLY A 47 14.10 -10.29 -14.30
C GLY A 47 12.93 -10.55 -15.25
N ALA A 48 12.79 -11.79 -15.75
CA ALA A 48 11.62 -12.18 -16.52
C ALA A 48 10.34 -11.91 -15.69
N LYS A 49 9.35 -11.22 -16.29
CA LYS A 49 8.05 -10.96 -15.64
C LYS A 49 7.48 -12.28 -15.13
N ARG A 50 7.15 -12.34 -13.83
CA ARG A 50 6.56 -13.55 -13.24
C ARG A 50 5.22 -13.81 -13.92
N VAL A 51 5.07 -14.99 -14.51
CA VAL A 51 3.80 -15.41 -15.11
C VAL A 51 2.91 -15.96 -14.00
N PHE A 52 1.76 -15.33 -13.79
CA PHE A 52 0.80 -15.76 -12.78
C PHE A 52 -0.32 -16.59 -13.43
N ALA A 53 -0.64 -17.74 -12.83
CA ALA A 53 -1.76 -18.55 -13.29
C ALA A 53 -3.10 -17.80 -13.15
N PRO A 54 -4.06 -17.96 -14.08
CA PRO A 54 -5.39 -17.37 -13.97
C PRO A 54 -6.08 -17.77 -12.66
N VAL A 55 -6.75 -16.82 -12.03
CA VAL A 55 -7.52 -17.06 -10.81
C VAL A 55 -8.94 -17.48 -11.22
N PRO A 56 -9.51 -18.55 -10.63
CA PRO A 56 -10.88 -18.98 -10.92
C PRO A 56 -11.93 -17.90 -10.63
N LYS A 57 -13.10 -17.98 -11.27
CA LYS A 57 -14.22 -17.09 -10.95
C LYS A 57 -14.87 -17.48 -9.63
N THR A 58 -15.26 -16.49 -8.82
CA THR A 58 -15.99 -16.73 -7.55
C THR A 58 -17.35 -17.37 -7.82
N ALA A 59 -17.66 -18.46 -7.12
CA ALA A 59 -18.92 -19.18 -7.29
C ALA A 59 -20.11 -18.39 -6.75
N GLN A 60 -21.27 -18.47 -7.43
CA GLN A 60 -22.49 -17.77 -7.01
C GLN A 60 -22.88 -18.10 -5.56
N ALA A 61 -22.78 -19.36 -5.14
CA ALA A 61 -23.08 -19.78 -3.78
C ALA A 61 -22.18 -19.14 -2.71
N ARG A 62 -20.95 -18.69 -3.06
CA ARG A 62 -20.08 -17.94 -2.14
C ARG A 62 -20.47 -16.47 -2.08
N LEU A 63 -20.88 -15.89 -3.21
CA LEU A 63 -21.44 -14.54 -3.27
C LEU A 63 -22.71 -14.47 -2.42
N ASP A 64 -23.65 -15.40 -2.60
CA ASP A 64 -24.90 -15.44 -1.83
C ASP A 64 -24.63 -15.63 -0.33
N ALA A 65 -23.65 -16.47 0.02
CA ALA A 65 -23.26 -16.69 1.41
C ALA A 65 -22.72 -15.42 2.11
N SER A 66 -22.12 -14.50 1.36
CA SER A 66 -21.53 -13.27 1.90
C SER A 66 -22.56 -12.31 2.51
N LEU A 67 -23.84 -12.46 2.16
CA LEU A 67 -24.91 -11.63 2.73
C LEU A 67 -25.01 -11.75 4.27
N ASN A 68 -24.46 -12.83 4.83
CA ASN A 68 -24.38 -13.07 6.28
C ASN A 68 -23.03 -12.69 6.90
N ASP A 69 -22.06 -12.21 6.10
CA ASP A 69 -20.76 -11.77 6.60
C ASP A 69 -20.94 -10.53 7.51
N ARG A 70 -20.13 -10.45 8.57
CA ARG A 70 -20.15 -9.34 9.54
C ARG A 70 -18.80 -8.62 9.52
N PRO A 71 -18.76 -7.31 9.82
CA PRO A 71 -17.49 -6.60 9.94
C PRO A 71 -16.60 -7.30 10.98
N LEU A 72 -15.30 -7.45 10.70
CA LEU A 72 -14.41 -8.16 11.61
C LEU A 72 -14.23 -7.41 12.95
N ASP A 73 -14.41 -6.08 12.92
CA ASP A 73 -14.43 -5.23 14.11
C ASP A 73 -15.69 -5.42 14.97
N ALA A 74 -16.84 -5.69 14.37
CA ALA A 74 -18.09 -5.90 15.12
C ALA A 74 -18.07 -7.23 15.92
N ALA A 75 -17.29 -8.22 15.46
CA ALA A 75 -17.14 -9.48 16.16
C ALA A 75 -16.21 -9.40 17.39
N ALA A 76 -15.48 -8.29 17.59
CA ALA A 76 -14.55 -8.12 18.70
C ALA A 76 -15.24 -7.73 20.03
N GLU A 77 -16.52 -7.36 20.03
CA GLU A 77 -17.23 -7.01 21.28
C GLU A 77 -18.29 -8.04 21.71
N GLU A 78 -18.81 -8.86 20.80
CA GLU A 78 -19.92 -9.78 21.12
C GLU A 78 -19.50 -11.24 21.34
N LYS A 79 -18.29 -11.67 20.95
CA LYS A 79 -17.93 -13.11 20.95
C LYS A 79 -17.05 -13.60 22.10
N GLU A 80 -16.64 -12.73 23.02
CA GLU A 80 -15.86 -13.13 24.21
C GLU A 80 -16.73 -13.58 25.40
N LYS A 81 -18.06 -13.57 25.29
CA LYS A 81 -18.97 -13.93 26.40
C LYS A 81 -19.94 -15.10 26.19
N GLU A 82 -20.04 -15.69 25.00
CA GLU A 82 -21.14 -16.64 24.73
C GLU A 82 -20.76 -18.00 24.13
N LYS A 83 -19.49 -18.43 24.20
CA LYS A 83 -19.11 -19.79 23.73
C LYS A 83 -18.31 -20.62 24.73
N GLU A 84 -18.63 -20.49 26.02
CA GLU A 84 -18.57 -21.63 26.93
C GLU A 84 -20.00 -22.08 27.22
N LYS A 85 -20.29 -23.37 26.98
CA LYS A 85 -21.60 -24.06 27.05
C LYS A 85 -22.40 -23.90 25.74
N GLU A 86 -22.69 -24.92 24.94
CA GLU A 86 -22.95 -26.34 25.22
C GLU A 86 -22.49 -27.23 24.07
N LYS A 87 -21.96 -28.39 24.46
CA LYS A 87 -21.63 -29.55 23.63
C LYS A 87 -22.91 -30.29 23.23
N GLU A 88 -23.07 -30.58 21.95
CA GLU A 88 -22.97 -31.92 21.33
C GLU A 88 -24.36 -32.46 20.97
N LYS A 89 -24.51 -32.71 19.65
CA LYS A 89 -25.40 -33.60 18.89
C LYS A 89 -25.68 -32.98 17.51
N GLU A 90 -25.60 -33.68 16.40
CA GLU A 90 -24.92 -34.94 16.06
C GLU A 90 -24.91 -34.96 14.52
N GLU A 91 -23.73 -35.17 13.96
CA GLU A 91 -23.36 -35.83 12.69
C GLU A 91 -24.02 -35.48 11.33
N GLU A 92 -25.29 -35.07 11.21
CA GLU A 92 -25.79 -34.44 9.95
C GLU A 92 -25.44 -32.95 9.88
N ARG A 93 -25.25 -32.35 11.07
CA ARG A 93 -24.80 -30.98 11.25
C ARG A 93 -23.32 -30.81 10.94
N GLU A 94 -22.55 -31.89 10.74
CA GLU A 94 -21.10 -31.84 10.54
C GLU A 94 -20.68 -31.53 9.11
N GLU A 95 -21.39 -31.99 8.09
CA GLU A 95 -21.12 -31.56 6.69
C GLU A 95 -21.50 -30.10 6.46
N GLU A 96 -22.62 -29.63 7.03
CA GLU A 96 -22.96 -28.21 7.02
C GLU A 96 -22.00 -27.41 7.92
N LYS A 97 -21.61 -27.89 9.10
CA LYS A 97 -20.58 -27.24 9.94
C LYS A 97 -19.20 -27.25 9.31
N GLU A 98 -18.84 -28.21 8.45
CA GLU A 98 -17.58 -28.22 7.72
C GLU A 98 -17.61 -27.29 6.52
N LYS A 99 -18.71 -27.27 5.76
CA LYS A 99 -18.93 -26.26 4.70
C LYS A 99 -19.04 -24.85 5.30
N GLN A 100 -19.59 -24.71 6.50
CA GLN A 100 -19.71 -23.46 7.24
C GLN A 100 -18.40 -23.12 7.96
N LYS A 101 -17.60 -24.08 8.44
CA LYS A 101 -16.20 -23.89 8.88
C LYS A 101 -15.28 -23.52 7.72
N GLN A 102 -15.50 -24.03 6.53
CA GLN A 102 -14.73 -23.68 5.32
C GLN A 102 -15.14 -22.31 4.78
N LYS A 103 -16.44 -21.96 4.79
CA LYS A 103 -16.91 -20.58 4.54
C LYS A 103 -16.44 -19.61 5.63
N GLU A 104 -16.30 -20.07 6.87
CA GLU A 104 -15.64 -19.33 7.96
C GLU A 104 -14.10 -19.24 7.77
N LYS A 105 -13.49 -19.83 6.74
CA LYS A 105 -12.03 -19.71 6.51
C LYS A 105 -11.67 -18.68 5.45
N THR A 106 -12.64 -18.17 4.68
CA THR A 106 -12.37 -17.25 3.57
C THR A 106 -13.07 -15.92 3.71
N VAL A 107 -12.40 -14.87 3.22
CA VAL A 107 -12.89 -13.49 3.23
C VAL A 107 -13.01 -13.02 1.78
N LEU A 108 -14.15 -12.43 1.44
CA LEU A 108 -14.28 -11.69 0.18
C LEU A 108 -13.69 -10.29 0.39
N TYR A 109 -12.51 -10.04 -0.18
CA TYR A 109 -11.78 -8.79 -0.07
C TYR A 109 -11.86 -8.00 -1.39
N LEU A 110 -12.42 -6.80 -1.33
CA LEU A 110 -12.46 -5.84 -2.44
C LEU A 110 -11.14 -5.06 -2.51
N ALA A 111 -10.43 -5.24 -3.61
CA ALA A 111 -9.27 -4.45 -4.02
C ALA A 111 -9.66 -3.42 -5.09
N TYR A 112 -9.11 -2.20 -4.97
CA TYR A 112 -9.32 -1.11 -5.93
C TYR A 112 -8.05 -0.25 -6.18
N GLY A 113 -6.97 -0.50 -5.44
CA GLY A 113 -5.69 0.18 -5.57
C GLY A 113 -4.59 -0.76 -6.09
N SER A 114 -3.38 -0.65 -5.54
CA SER A 114 -2.23 -1.48 -5.94
C SER A 114 -2.46 -2.99 -5.87
N ASN A 115 -3.41 -3.46 -5.06
CA ASN A 115 -3.77 -4.88 -4.96
C ASN A 115 -4.48 -5.44 -6.19
N LEU A 116 -4.84 -4.61 -7.16
CA LEU A 116 -5.27 -5.08 -8.47
C LEU A 116 -4.12 -5.76 -9.23
N CYS A 117 -2.88 -5.33 -9.01
CA CYS A 117 -1.70 -5.85 -9.69
C CYS A 117 -1.26 -7.19 -9.12
N ASN A 118 -1.08 -8.21 -9.96
CA ASN A 118 -0.60 -9.52 -9.54
C ASN A 118 0.81 -9.45 -8.94
N GLU A 119 1.70 -8.62 -9.47
CA GLU A 119 3.05 -8.46 -8.93
C GLU A 119 3.03 -7.97 -7.48
N THR A 120 2.18 -7.01 -7.15
CA THR A 120 2.01 -6.54 -5.77
C THR A 120 1.29 -7.59 -4.92
N PHE A 121 0.09 -8.00 -5.35
CA PHE A 121 -0.82 -8.80 -4.54
C PHE A 121 -0.32 -10.23 -4.34
N ARG A 122 0.12 -10.89 -5.42
CA ARG A 122 0.56 -12.29 -5.41
C ARG A 122 2.08 -12.44 -5.36
N GLY A 123 2.82 -11.47 -5.89
CA GLY A 123 4.28 -11.48 -5.92
C GLY A 123 4.90 -11.01 -4.61
N VAL A 124 4.82 -9.71 -4.33
CA VAL A 124 5.46 -9.06 -3.17
C VAL A 124 4.81 -9.48 -1.86
N ARG A 125 3.47 -9.51 -1.80
CA ARG A 125 2.72 -9.90 -0.59
C ARG A 125 2.49 -11.40 -0.47
N GLY A 126 2.71 -12.17 -1.53
CA GLY A 126 2.54 -13.62 -1.51
C GLY A 126 1.10 -14.11 -1.30
N ILE A 127 0.09 -13.25 -1.50
CA ILE A 127 -1.33 -13.63 -1.35
C ILE A 127 -1.73 -14.62 -2.44
N LYS A 128 -2.47 -15.66 -2.04
CA LYS A 128 -2.96 -16.70 -2.95
C LYS A 128 -4.48 -16.61 -3.05
N PRO A 129 -5.04 -15.81 -3.97
CA PRO A 129 -6.48 -15.74 -4.15
C PRO A 129 -7.04 -17.09 -4.61
N ILE A 130 -8.14 -17.50 -3.96
CA ILE A 130 -8.88 -18.73 -4.23
C ILE A 130 -9.75 -18.54 -5.47
N SER A 131 -10.41 -17.39 -5.54
CA SER A 131 -11.21 -16.97 -6.69
C SER A 131 -11.27 -15.45 -6.78
N GLN A 132 -11.76 -14.92 -7.91
CA GLN A 132 -11.97 -13.50 -8.11
C GLN A 132 -13.22 -13.18 -8.92
N VAL A 133 -13.74 -11.96 -8.76
CA VAL A 133 -14.82 -11.41 -9.59
C VAL A 133 -14.71 -9.90 -9.70
N ASN A 134 -14.92 -9.36 -10.91
CA ASN A 134 -14.91 -7.92 -11.14
C ASN A 134 -16.24 -7.32 -10.68
N VAL A 135 -16.18 -6.20 -9.97
CA VAL A 135 -17.36 -5.58 -9.37
C VAL A 135 -17.40 -4.08 -9.55
N VAL A 136 -18.62 -3.55 -9.45
CA VAL A 136 -18.87 -2.15 -9.18
C VAL A 136 -19.52 -2.03 -7.81
N VAL A 137 -19.09 -1.02 -7.06
CA VAL A 137 -19.65 -0.63 -5.78
C VAL A 137 -20.32 0.73 -6.00
N PRO A 138 -21.66 0.77 -6.11
CA PRO A 138 -22.43 1.99 -5.89
C PRO A 138 -22.08 2.53 -4.49
N SER A 139 -22.59 3.60 -3.89
CA SER A 139 -22.18 4.00 -2.51
C SER A 139 -20.69 4.37 -2.27
N LEU A 140 -19.71 3.93 -3.07
CA LEU A 140 -18.29 4.34 -2.99
C LEU A 140 -17.81 4.95 -4.31
N ARG A 141 -16.74 5.75 -4.20
CA ARG A 141 -15.93 6.28 -5.32
C ARG A 141 -14.45 6.13 -5.00
N LEU A 142 -13.62 6.02 -6.05
CA LEU A 142 -12.16 6.05 -5.92
C LEU A 142 -11.70 7.47 -5.60
N THR A 143 -10.74 7.59 -4.68
CA THR A 143 -10.02 8.83 -4.40
C THR A 143 -8.52 8.57 -4.35
N PHE A 144 -7.73 9.64 -4.46
CA PHE A 144 -6.28 9.60 -4.28
C PHE A 144 -5.89 10.61 -3.19
N ASP A 145 -6.44 10.39 -1.99
CA ASP A 145 -6.35 11.31 -0.84
C ASP A 145 -5.59 10.71 0.36
N LEU A 146 -5.14 9.46 0.26
CA LEU A 146 -4.30 8.88 1.30
C LEU A 146 -2.89 9.45 1.17
N ALA A 147 -2.49 10.28 2.13
CA ALA A 147 -1.17 10.90 2.17
C ALA A 147 -0.05 9.85 2.21
N GLY A 148 0.92 9.99 1.29
CA GLY A 148 2.12 9.16 1.24
C GLY A 148 3.38 9.93 1.65
N ILE A 149 4.44 9.82 0.85
CA ILE A 149 5.72 10.48 1.08
C ILE A 149 5.89 11.59 0.02
N PRO A 150 5.97 12.87 0.44
CA PRO A 150 6.24 13.98 -0.46
C PRO A 150 7.43 13.74 -1.39
N TYR A 151 7.33 14.23 -2.63
CA TYR A 151 8.31 14.09 -3.72
C TYR A 151 8.53 12.67 -4.29
N ALA A 152 8.08 11.62 -3.59
CA ALA A 152 8.27 10.24 -4.02
C ALA A 152 6.94 9.59 -4.42
N GLU A 153 6.04 9.42 -3.45
CA GLU A 153 4.73 8.80 -3.62
C GLU A 153 3.72 9.65 -2.85
N PRO A 154 3.32 10.79 -3.40
CA PRO A 154 2.69 11.83 -2.60
C PRO A 154 1.33 11.43 -2.06
N CYS A 155 0.58 10.64 -2.82
CA CYS A 155 -0.65 10.03 -2.37
C CYS A 155 -0.90 8.64 -2.98
N PHE A 156 -1.78 7.90 -2.30
CA PHE A 156 -2.25 6.57 -2.68
C PHE A 156 -3.76 6.54 -2.84
N ALA A 157 -4.26 5.47 -3.44
CA ALA A 157 -5.68 5.25 -3.61
C ALA A 157 -6.37 5.02 -2.27
N ASN A 158 -7.58 5.56 -2.16
CA ASN A 158 -8.51 5.34 -1.07
C ASN A 158 -9.93 5.29 -1.67
N SER A 159 -10.92 5.09 -0.81
CA SER A 159 -12.31 5.22 -1.20
C SER A 159 -13.01 6.27 -0.34
N ALA A 160 -14.03 6.90 -0.93
CA ALA A 160 -14.92 7.83 -0.25
C ALA A 160 -16.37 7.41 -0.48
N ARG A 161 -17.26 7.73 0.46
CA ARG A 161 -18.70 7.57 0.25
C ARG A 161 -19.12 8.40 -0.97
N ARG A 162 -19.92 7.80 -1.86
CA ARG A 162 -20.45 8.44 -3.06
C ARG A 162 -21.88 8.86 -2.82
N ASN A 163 -22.17 10.13 -3.10
CA ASN A 163 -23.53 10.60 -3.27
C ASN A 163 -23.88 10.63 -4.77
N PRO A 164 -24.73 9.71 -5.28
CA PRO A 164 -25.12 9.68 -6.69
C PRO A 164 -25.86 10.93 -7.15
N ASN A 165 -26.46 11.69 -6.22
CA ASN A 165 -27.22 12.90 -6.50
C ASN A 165 -26.40 14.18 -6.27
N ALA A 166 -25.11 14.06 -5.93
CA ALA A 166 -24.26 15.23 -5.84
C ALA A 166 -24.19 15.89 -7.22
N PRO A 167 -24.35 17.21 -7.32
CA PRO A 167 -24.18 17.90 -8.59
C PRO A 167 -22.78 17.58 -9.13
N ALA A 168 -22.71 17.27 -10.42
CA ALA A 168 -21.42 17.15 -11.10
C ALA A 168 -20.64 18.41 -10.75
N PRO A 169 -19.39 18.29 -10.26
CA PRO A 169 -18.72 19.43 -9.70
C PRO A 169 -18.69 20.53 -10.77
N THR A 170 -19.25 21.69 -10.46
CA THR A 170 -19.35 22.81 -11.41
C THR A 170 -17.94 23.31 -11.67
N PRO A 171 -17.44 23.33 -12.90
CA PRO A 171 -16.13 23.92 -13.16
C PRO A 171 -16.19 25.38 -12.75
N ALA A 172 -15.31 25.79 -11.84
CA ALA A 172 -14.99 27.21 -11.75
C ALA A 172 -14.46 27.62 -13.13
N PRO A 173 -14.86 28.78 -13.68
CA PRO A 173 -14.51 29.18 -15.04
C PRO A 173 -13.01 29.15 -15.37
N ASP A 174 -12.16 29.21 -14.34
CA ASP A 174 -10.72 29.44 -14.46
C ASP A 174 -9.85 28.27 -13.96
N GLU A 175 -10.42 27.13 -13.53
CA GLU A 175 -9.62 25.99 -13.06
C GLU A 175 -9.79 24.75 -13.95
N PRO A 176 -8.81 24.43 -14.80
CA PRO A 176 -8.73 23.15 -15.48
C PRO A 176 -8.70 22.02 -14.44
N ARG A 177 -9.83 21.31 -14.28
CA ARG A 177 -9.97 20.30 -13.24
C ARG A 177 -9.09 19.10 -13.58
N TYR A 178 -8.15 18.83 -12.68
CA TYR A 178 -7.34 17.62 -12.69
C TYR A 178 -8.23 16.38 -12.87
N HIS A 179 -7.89 15.54 -13.84
CA HIS A 179 -8.83 14.58 -14.43
C HIS A 179 -9.26 13.43 -13.52
N LYS A 180 -8.60 13.25 -12.37
CA LYS A 180 -8.87 12.12 -11.47
C LYS A 180 -10.30 12.11 -10.89
N ASP A 181 -10.96 13.28 -10.77
CA ASP A 181 -12.33 13.37 -10.25
C ASP A 181 -13.42 13.25 -11.33
N ARG A 182 -13.06 12.94 -12.58
CA ARG A 182 -14.03 12.85 -13.69
C ARG A 182 -14.88 11.57 -13.62
N TRP A 183 -14.45 10.55 -12.90
CA TRP A 183 -15.24 9.33 -12.72
C TRP A 183 -16.42 9.55 -11.76
N GLN A 184 -17.64 9.49 -12.29
CA GLN A 184 -18.88 9.73 -11.53
C GLN A 184 -19.66 8.46 -11.16
N LYS A 185 -19.25 7.31 -11.70
CA LYS A 185 -19.90 6.02 -11.43
C LYS A 185 -19.44 5.44 -10.08
N GLY A 186 -19.93 4.25 -9.74
CA GLY A 186 -19.44 3.51 -8.58
C GLY A 186 -17.95 3.19 -8.67
N LEU A 187 -17.34 2.93 -7.52
CA LEU A 187 -15.98 2.40 -7.43
C LEU A 187 -15.91 1.06 -8.16
N VAL A 188 -14.95 0.90 -9.07
CA VAL A 188 -14.72 -0.35 -9.79
C VAL A 188 -13.49 -1.03 -9.19
N GLY A 189 -13.57 -2.34 -9.02
CA GLY A 189 -12.50 -3.13 -8.44
C GLY A 189 -12.68 -4.62 -8.65
N VAL A 190 -11.87 -5.40 -7.95
CA VAL A 190 -11.89 -6.86 -7.97
C VAL A 190 -12.11 -7.36 -6.56
N VAL A 191 -13.08 -8.25 -6.39
CA VAL A 191 -13.24 -9.01 -5.15
C VAL A 191 -12.46 -10.30 -5.28
N TYR A 192 -11.47 -10.48 -4.41
CA TYR A 192 -10.74 -11.73 -4.24
C TYR A 192 -11.33 -12.52 -3.07
N GLU A 193 -11.55 -13.82 -3.26
CA GLU A 193 -11.71 -14.74 -2.14
C GLU A 193 -10.33 -15.14 -1.64
N VAL A 194 -10.02 -14.83 -0.38
CA VAL A 194 -8.71 -15.10 0.24
C VAL A 194 -8.90 -15.84 1.56
N THR A 195 -7.85 -16.52 2.04
CA THR A 195 -7.90 -17.12 3.38
C THR A 195 -7.89 -16.03 4.47
N ARG A 196 -8.35 -16.36 5.69
CA ARG A 196 -8.24 -15.42 6.83
C ARG A 196 -6.79 -15.01 7.13
N SER A 197 -5.83 -15.93 6.96
CA SER A 197 -4.41 -15.64 7.16
C SER A 197 -3.90 -14.65 6.11
N ASP A 198 -4.29 -14.84 4.85
CA ASP A 198 -3.97 -13.90 3.76
C ASP A 198 -4.63 -12.54 4.03
N TYR A 199 -5.87 -12.53 4.51
CA TYR A 199 -6.56 -11.29 4.84
C TYR A 199 -5.91 -10.53 6.01
N ALA A 200 -5.49 -11.23 7.06
CA ALA A 200 -4.68 -10.64 8.14
C ALA A 200 -3.35 -10.09 7.60
N HIS A 201 -2.71 -10.79 6.65
CA HIS A 201 -1.51 -10.29 5.98
C HIS A 201 -1.76 -9.04 5.13
N ILE A 202 -2.91 -8.95 4.46
CA ILE A 202 -3.34 -7.75 3.74
C ILE A 202 -3.49 -6.56 4.71
N ILE A 203 -4.20 -6.75 5.84
CA ILE A 203 -4.34 -5.71 6.88
C ILE A 203 -2.97 -5.27 7.41
N ALA A 204 -2.09 -6.24 7.68
CA ALA A 204 -0.74 -6.01 8.16
C ALA A 204 0.10 -5.13 7.21
N THR A 205 -0.06 -5.33 5.90
CA THR A 205 0.75 -4.66 4.88
C THR A 205 0.16 -3.33 4.39
N GLU A 206 -1.12 -3.06 4.64
CA GLU A 206 -1.79 -1.79 4.29
C GLU A 206 -1.79 -0.75 5.42
N GLY A 207 -0.88 -0.89 6.39
CA GLY A 207 -0.76 0.04 7.52
C GLY A 207 -1.24 -0.52 8.84
N GLY A 208 -1.32 -1.84 8.98
CA GLY A 208 -1.51 -2.54 10.26
C GLY A 208 -2.80 -2.18 10.98
N GLY A 209 -3.85 -1.81 10.24
CA GLY A 209 -5.14 -1.37 10.79
C GLY A 209 -5.13 -0.01 11.49
N ALA A 210 -4.06 0.79 11.35
CA ALA A 210 -3.98 2.11 11.99
C ALA A 210 -4.67 3.21 11.16
N SER A 211 -4.59 3.14 9.83
CA SER A 211 -5.13 4.16 8.92
C SER A 211 -6.42 3.74 8.21
N TYR A 212 -6.67 2.44 8.10
CA TYR A 212 -7.81 1.86 7.40
C TYR A 212 -8.72 1.11 8.37
N HIS A 213 -10.03 1.32 8.21
CA HIS A 213 -11.07 0.54 8.87
C HIS A 213 -11.56 -0.54 7.91
N ASP A 214 -11.80 -1.74 8.43
CA ASP A 214 -12.49 -2.78 7.67
C ASP A 214 -13.99 -2.47 7.64
N ILE A 215 -14.53 -2.23 6.44
CA ILE A 215 -15.96 -2.01 6.23
C ILE A 215 -16.52 -3.06 5.27
N LEU A 216 -17.78 -3.44 5.50
CA LEU A 216 -18.56 -4.22 4.54
C LEU A 216 -19.29 -3.30 3.57
N VAL A 217 -19.18 -3.63 2.28
CA VAL A 217 -19.82 -2.89 1.18
C VAL A 217 -20.63 -3.81 0.29
N ASP A 218 -21.67 -3.24 -0.32
CA ASP A 218 -22.48 -3.92 -1.33
C ASP A 218 -21.81 -3.85 -2.70
N CYS A 219 -21.40 -5.01 -3.18
CA CYS A 219 -20.75 -5.21 -4.47
C CYS A 219 -21.75 -5.78 -5.47
N HIS A 220 -21.69 -5.29 -6.70
CA HIS A 220 -22.45 -5.82 -7.83
C HIS A 220 -21.49 -6.37 -8.87
N VAL A 221 -21.72 -7.61 -9.29
CA VAL A 221 -20.88 -8.25 -10.32
C VAL A 221 -20.98 -7.45 -11.63
N LEU A 222 -19.81 -7.13 -12.20
CA LEU A 222 -19.73 -6.49 -13.51
C LEU A 222 -19.97 -7.54 -14.61
N PRO A 223 -20.84 -7.24 -15.59
CA PRO A 223 -20.95 -8.08 -16.77
C PRO A 223 -19.64 -8.01 -17.58
N SER A 224 -19.38 -9.02 -18.40
CA SER A 224 -18.29 -8.98 -19.39
C SER A 224 -18.66 -8.02 -20.52
N ALA A 225 -18.51 -6.72 -20.27
CA ALA A 225 -18.81 -5.62 -21.17
C ALA A 225 -17.76 -4.51 -21.01
N ASP A 226 -17.61 -3.68 -22.04
CA ASP A 226 -16.61 -2.59 -22.06
C ASP A 226 -17.00 -1.40 -21.19
N THR A 227 -18.28 -1.28 -20.83
CA THR A 227 -18.80 -0.14 -20.06
C THR A 227 -19.20 -0.53 -18.65
N VAL A 228 -19.09 0.41 -17.73
CA VAL A 228 -19.50 0.25 -16.34
C VAL A 228 -20.94 0.74 -16.20
N PRO A 229 -21.88 -0.05 -15.65
CA PRO A 229 -23.23 0.43 -15.38
C PRO A 229 -23.20 1.50 -14.28
N ALA A 230 -23.82 2.66 -14.53
CA ALA A 230 -23.95 3.70 -13.51
C ALA A 230 -24.85 3.25 -12.34
N ASN A 231 -25.89 2.47 -12.67
CA ASN A 231 -26.83 1.87 -11.74
C ASN A 231 -26.89 0.35 -12.02
N PRO A 232 -26.12 -0.48 -11.29
CA PRO A 232 -26.14 -1.92 -11.50
C PRO A 232 -27.48 -2.52 -11.08
N THR A 233 -27.98 -3.49 -11.86
CA THR A 233 -29.25 -4.21 -11.61
C THR A 233 -29.05 -5.63 -11.09
N THR A 234 -27.79 -6.11 -11.06
CA THR A 234 -27.45 -7.44 -10.52
C THR A 234 -27.69 -7.49 -9.01
N ALA A 235 -27.99 -8.67 -8.48
CA ALA A 235 -28.14 -8.84 -7.03
C ALA A 235 -26.81 -8.47 -6.31
N PRO A 236 -26.87 -7.69 -5.22
CA PRO A 236 -25.69 -7.33 -4.46
C PRO A 236 -25.18 -8.52 -3.64
N PHE A 237 -23.89 -8.48 -3.31
CA PHE A 237 -23.26 -9.35 -2.33
C PHE A 237 -22.30 -8.53 -1.46
N LYS A 238 -21.86 -9.05 -0.30
CA LYS A 238 -20.98 -8.31 0.61
C LYS A 238 -19.50 -8.63 0.37
N ALA A 239 -18.66 -7.61 0.47
CA ALA A 239 -17.21 -7.78 0.56
C ALA A 239 -16.62 -6.83 1.59
N HIS A 240 -15.54 -7.27 2.21
CA HIS A 240 -14.69 -6.47 3.08
C HIS A 240 -13.80 -5.55 2.24
N THR A 241 -13.63 -4.32 2.67
CA THR A 241 -12.66 -3.42 2.05
C THR A 241 -12.03 -2.50 3.10
N LEU A 242 -10.84 -2.02 2.78
CA LEU A 242 -10.07 -1.16 3.65
C LEU A 242 -10.40 0.29 3.31
N PHE A 243 -11.16 0.94 4.19
CA PHE A 243 -11.64 2.31 4.02
C PHE A 243 -10.97 3.21 5.04
N ALA A 244 -10.29 4.26 4.56
CA ALA A 244 -9.73 5.25 5.45
C ALA A 244 -10.65 6.50 5.43
N PRO A 245 -11.36 6.81 6.53
CA PRO A 245 -12.30 7.93 6.58
C PRO A 245 -11.58 9.27 6.52
N THR A 246 -12.07 10.19 5.68
CA THR A 246 -11.61 11.59 5.70
C THR A 246 -12.26 12.27 6.89
N LEU A 247 -11.44 12.67 7.86
CA LEU A 247 -11.92 13.37 9.04
C LEU A 247 -11.89 14.86 8.77
N HIS A 248 -12.92 15.58 9.25
CA HIS A 248 -12.90 17.03 9.23
C HIS A 248 -11.74 17.51 10.13
N PRO A 249 -11.04 18.61 9.80
CA PRO A 249 -9.94 19.13 10.62
C PRO A 249 -10.31 19.32 12.10
N ASP A 250 -11.56 19.69 12.39
CA ASP A 250 -12.06 19.90 13.75
C ASP A 250 -12.32 18.60 14.53
N GLU A 251 -12.43 17.47 13.83
CA GLU A 251 -12.69 16.15 14.42
C GLU A 251 -11.42 15.30 14.54
N ALA A 252 -10.34 15.70 13.87
CA ALA A 252 -9.09 14.96 13.81
C ALA A 252 -8.32 15.03 15.16
N ARG A 253 -8.04 13.87 15.73
CA ARG A 253 -7.16 13.71 16.90
C ARG A 253 -5.70 13.61 16.46
N ALA A 254 -4.78 13.87 17.38
CA ALA A 254 -3.33 13.82 17.11
C ALA A 254 -2.80 12.46 16.61
N ALA A 255 -3.57 11.38 16.78
CA ALA A 255 -3.24 10.03 16.31
C ALA A 255 -3.93 9.65 14.99
N ASP A 256 -4.79 10.52 14.47
CA ASP A 256 -5.54 10.24 13.24
C ASP A 256 -4.71 10.56 12.01
N ARG A 257 -5.09 9.97 10.87
CA ARG A 257 -4.40 10.20 9.61
C ARG A 257 -4.48 11.66 9.17
N ILE A 258 -3.44 12.11 8.50
CA ILE A 258 -3.37 13.47 7.97
C ILE A 258 -4.35 13.60 6.81
N SER A 259 -5.35 14.46 6.98
CA SER A 259 -6.30 14.83 5.92
C SER A 259 -5.87 16.16 5.33
N ARG A 260 -5.62 16.19 4.01
CA ARG A 260 -5.32 17.44 3.31
C ARG A 260 -6.60 18.29 3.19
N PRO A 261 -6.53 19.64 3.27
CA PRO A 261 -7.70 20.50 3.16
C PRO A 261 -8.50 20.29 1.87
N ASP A 262 -7.79 20.11 0.75
CA ASP A 262 -8.36 19.64 -0.51
C ASP A 262 -7.93 18.18 -0.75
N PRO A 263 -8.83 17.20 -0.59
CA PRO A 263 -8.55 15.78 -0.86
C PRO A 263 -8.15 15.49 -2.32
N SER A 264 -8.53 16.38 -3.26
CA SER A 264 -8.18 16.23 -4.67
C SER A 264 -6.85 16.86 -5.06
N TYR A 265 -6.20 17.59 -4.15
CA TYR A 265 -5.01 18.36 -4.50
C TYR A 265 -3.83 17.53 -5.03
N ALA A 266 -3.49 16.45 -4.33
CA ALA A 266 -2.28 15.67 -4.57
C ALA A 266 -2.38 14.76 -5.80
N GLN A 267 -1.24 14.53 -6.46
CA GLN A 267 -1.12 13.63 -7.61
C GLN A 267 -0.43 12.32 -7.17
N PRO A 268 -0.97 11.14 -7.54
CA PRO A 268 -0.30 9.87 -7.31
C PRO A 268 0.95 9.76 -8.19
N SER A 269 1.94 8.99 -7.76
CA SER A 269 3.16 8.79 -8.55
C SER A 269 2.90 7.96 -9.80
N ALA A 270 3.72 8.14 -10.85
CA ALA A 270 3.65 7.35 -12.08
C ALA A 270 3.75 5.84 -11.81
N ARG A 271 4.65 5.46 -10.90
CA ARG A 271 4.81 4.08 -10.47
C ARG A 271 3.53 3.51 -9.85
N TYR A 272 2.91 4.25 -8.92
CA TYR A 272 1.69 3.78 -8.26
C TYR A 272 0.52 3.67 -9.24
N LEU A 273 0.37 4.64 -10.15
CA LEU A 273 -0.64 4.56 -11.22
C LEU A 273 -0.41 3.36 -12.13
N LYS A 274 0.85 3.05 -12.47
CA LYS A 274 1.20 1.86 -13.26
C LYS A 274 0.69 0.58 -12.62
N LEU A 275 0.84 0.39 -11.30
CA LEU A 275 0.28 -0.79 -10.62
C LEU A 275 -1.23 -0.90 -10.80
N ILE A 276 -1.94 0.21 -10.68
CA ILE A 276 -3.40 0.23 -10.80
C ILE A 276 -3.81 -0.06 -12.25
N THR A 277 -3.14 0.54 -13.24
CA THR A 277 -3.46 0.32 -14.66
C THR A 277 -3.08 -1.07 -15.14
N ASP A 278 -1.92 -1.59 -14.71
CA ASP A 278 -1.48 -2.96 -15.03
C ASP A 278 -2.45 -3.96 -14.39
N GLY A 279 -2.80 -3.78 -13.11
CA GLY A 279 -3.78 -4.61 -12.43
C GLY A 279 -5.17 -4.57 -13.06
N ALA A 280 -5.62 -3.40 -13.52
CA ALA A 280 -6.88 -3.25 -14.24
C ALA A 280 -6.88 -4.03 -15.57
N THR A 281 -5.75 -4.02 -16.27
CA THR A 281 -5.54 -4.78 -17.52
C THR A 281 -5.50 -6.28 -17.25
N GLU A 282 -4.69 -6.71 -16.27
CA GLU A 282 -4.52 -8.11 -15.86
C GLU A 282 -5.85 -8.73 -15.40
N CYS A 283 -6.67 -7.97 -14.68
CA CYS A 283 -7.97 -8.41 -14.21
C CYS A 283 -9.10 -8.20 -15.24
N GLN A 284 -8.79 -7.69 -16.43
CA GLN A 284 -9.76 -7.44 -17.50
C GLN A 284 -10.94 -6.57 -17.03
N LEU A 285 -10.66 -5.48 -16.30
CA LEU A 285 -11.68 -4.50 -15.93
C LEU A 285 -12.27 -3.85 -17.19
N PRO A 286 -13.50 -3.29 -17.15
CA PRO A 286 -14.12 -2.69 -18.34
C PRO A 286 -13.24 -1.62 -19.00
N ALA A 287 -13.20 -1.60 -20.35
CA ALA A 287 -12.35 -0.70 -21.13
C ALA A 287 -12.60 0.79 -20.80
N GLU A 288 -13.84 1.17 -20.52
CA GLU A 288 -14.20 2.52 -20.07
C GLU A 288 -13.46 2.91 -18.79
N TYR A 289 -13.35 1.99 -17.82
CA TYR A 289 -12.67 2.26 -16.56
C TYR A 289 -11.15 2.27 -16.73
N GLN A 290 -10.60 1.37 -17.55
CA GLN A 290 -9.17 1.39 -17.89
C GLN A 290 -8.79 2.73 -18.54
N HIS A 291 -9.59 3.21 -19.50
CA HIS A 291 -9.37 4.51 -20.13
C HIS A 291 -9.40 5.65 -19.10
N TYR A 292 -10.34 5.64 -18.16
CA TYR A 292 -10.33 6.61 -17.06
C TYR A 292 -9.01 6.58 -16.26
N LEU A 293 -8.54 5.40 -15.85
CA LEU A 293 -7.31 5.26 -15.07
C LEU A 293 -6.07 5.75 -15.83
N HIS A 294 -5.98 5.45 -17.14
CA HIS A 294 -4.87 5.92 -17.99
C HIS A 294 -4.83 7.44 -18.16
N ASN A 295 -5.98 8.12 -18.04
CA ASN A 295 -6.06 9.59 -18.14
C ASN A 295 -5.74 10.33 -16.82
N ILE A 296 -5.44 9.61 -15.74
CA ILE A 296 -4.98 10.23 -14.49
C ILE A 296 -3.52 10.65 -14.66
N ARG A 297 -3.24 11.95 -14.57
CA ARG A 297 -1.86 12.46 -14.70
C ARG A 297 -1.03 12.11 -13.46
N PRO A 298 0.19 11.57 -13.60
CA PRO A 298 1.05 11.31 -12.46
C PRO A 298 1.74 12.57 -11.93
N TYR A 299 2.15 12.53 -10.66
CA TYR A 299 3.10 13.49 -10.10
C TYR A 299 4.45 13.39 -10.80
N THR A 300 5.00 14.55 -11.19
CA THR A 300 6.34 14.66 -11.76
C THR A 300 7.13 15.80 -11.12
N ILE A 301 8.42 15.57 -10.93
CA ILE A 301 9.35 16.62 -10.50
C ILE A 301 9.80 17.40 -11.73
N THR A 302 9.55 18.70 -11.73
CA THR A 302 9.85 19.59 -12.87
C THR A 302 11.08 20.46 -12.65
N THR A 303 11.55 20.59 -11.40
CA THR A 303 12.68 21.46 -11.06
C THR A 303 13.84 20.71 -10.40
N ARG A 304 15.08 21.17 -10.65
CA ARG A 304 16.28 20.68 -9.95
C ARG A 304 16.20 20.86 -8.43
N LYS A 305 15.49 21.90 -7.99
CA LYS A 305 15.27 22.21 -6.57
C LYS A 305 14.43 21.13 -5.91
N GLN A 306 13.33 20.71 -6.55
CA GLN A 306 12.52 19.57 -6.10
C GLN A 306 13.33 18.27 -6.12
N THR A 307 14.22 18.04 -7.09
CA THR A 307 15.11 16.86 -7.09
C THR A 307 16.03 16.84 -5.87
N ALA A 308 16.65 17.97 -5.53
CA ALA A 308 17.46 18.10 -4.32
C ALA A 308 16.60 17.93 -3.04
N GLY A 309 15.40 18.50 -3.04
CA GLY A 309 14.40 18.35 -1.98
C GLY A 309 14.02 16.89 -1.75
N LYS A 310 13.68 16.14 -2.82
CA LYS A 310 13.40 14.69 -2.78
C LYS A 310 14.55 13.94 -2.13
N ALA A 311 15.79 14.18 -2.58
CA ALA A 311 16.96 13.48 -2.06
C ALA A 311 17.18 13.75 -0.56
N LEU A 312 17.10 15.02 -0.15
CA LEU A 312 17.28 15.41 1.25
C LEU A 312 16.15 14.88 2.14
N PHE A 313 14.90 15.05 1.70
CA PHE A 313 13.71 14.60 2.42
C PHE A 313 13.72 13.08 2.62
N THR A 314 14.04 12.35 1.56
CA THR A 314 14.21 10.88 1.59
C THR A 314 15.31 10.49 2.57
N ALA A 315 16.48 11.16 2.53
CA ALA A 315 17.60 10.84 3.42
C ALA A 315 17.26 11.05 4.91
N ILE A 316 16.41 12.04 5.22
CA ILE A 316 15.97 12.32 6.59
C ILE A 316 14.90 11.33 7.04
N TRP A 317 13.83 11.14 6.26
CA TRP A 317 12.63 10.45 6.75
C TRP A 317 12.62 8.94 6.48
N MET A 318 13.27 8.46 5.41
CA MET A 318 13.21 7.02 5.09
C MET A 318 13.79 6.10 6.17
N PRO A 319 14.89 6.42 6.87
CA PRO A 319 15.35 5.58 7.96
C PRO A 319 14.28 5.33 9.02
N PHE A 320 13.49 6.35 9.37
CA PHE A 320 12.40 6.24 10.34
C PHE A 320 11.21 5.45 9.80
N ILE A 321 10.84 5.68 8.53
CA ILE A 321 9.76 4.93 7.88
C ILE A 321 10.11 3.44 7.80
N LEU A 322 11.34 3.10 7.39
CA LEU A 322 11.83 1.73 7.34
C LEU A 322 11.83 1.07 8.72
N LEU A 323 12.24 1.81 9.74
CA LEU A 323 12.21 1.33 11.12
C LEU A 323 10.77 1.02 11.57
N ILE A 324 9.81 1.90 11.29
CA ILE A 324 8.40 1.68 11.60
C ILE A 324 7.88 0.45 10.85
N LEU A 325 8.14 0.31 9.55
CA LEU A 325 7.68 -0.85 8.77
C LEU A 325 8.29 -2.16 9.30
N ALA A 326 9.57 -2.17 9.67
CA ALA A 326 10.25 -3.33 10.24
C ALA A 326 9.68 -3.71 11.62
N LEU A 327 9.48 -2.72 12.51
CA LEU A 327 8.91 -2.95 13.84
C LEU A 327 7.44 -3.37 13.76
N SER A 328 6.66 -2.79 12.84
CA SER A 328 5.26 -3.17 12.62
C SER A 328 5.11 -4.66 12.41
N ARG A 329 5.96 -5.26 11.56
CA ARG A 329 5.92 -6.72 11.30
C ARG A 329 6.22 -7.57 12.53
N ARG A 330 7.05 -7.08 13.45
CA ARG A 330 7.41 -7.80 14.68
C ARG A 330 6.39 -7.63 15.81
N LEU A 331 5.60 -6.56 15.76
CA LEU A 331 4.67 -6.19 16.82
C LEU A 331 3.21 -6.50 16.48
N GLN A 332 2.91 -6.92 15.26
CA GLN A 332 1.55 -7.25 14.81
C GLN A 332 0.98 -8.48 15.54
N ASP A 333 -0.32 -8.44 15.81
CA ASP A 333 -1.09 -9.59 16.30
C ASP A 333 -1.50 -10.55 15.17
N ASP A 334 -2.16 -11.65 15.53
CA ASP A 334 -2.66 -12.66 14.58
C ASP A 334 -3.71 -12.11 13.59
N LYS A 335 -4.25 -10.91 13.84
CA LYS A 335 -5.20 -10.21 12.97
C LYS A 335 -4.48 -9.20 12.06
N GLY A 336 -3.15 -9.14 12.10
CA GLY A 336 -2.32 -8.20 11.34
C GLY A 336 -2.33 -6.78 11.89
N ARG A 337 -2.81 -6.56 13.12
CA ARG A 337 -2.96 -5.23 13.72
C ARG A 337 -1.79 -4.88 14.60
N ALA A 338 -1.33 -3.64 14.49
CA ALA A 338 -0.28 -3.13 15.37
C ALA A 338 -0.85 -2.71 16.75
N PRO A 339 -0.06 -2.80 17.83
CA PRO A 339 -0.47 -2.33 19.15
C PRO A 339 -0.81 -0.84 19.11
N LYS A 340 -1.85 -0.42 19.84
CA LYS A 340 -2.34 0.97 19.80
C LYS A 340 -1.25 2.02 20.12
N TRP A 341 -0.32 1.70 21.03
CA TRP A 341 0.79 2.61 21.36
C TRP A 341 1.75 2.78 20.17
N PHE A 342 2.00 1.71 19.42
CA PHE A 342 2.88 1.71 18.26
C PHE A 342 2.23 2.42 17.08
N ALA A 343 0.93 2.18 16.85
CA ALA A 343 0.14 2.92 15.86
C ALA A 343 0.20 4.43 16.11
N ARG A 344 0.05 4.87 17.38
CA ARG A 344 0.20 6.29 17.76
C ARG A 344 1.60 6.83 17.51
N LEU A 345 2.63 6.06 17.83
CA LEU A 345 4.03 6.44 17.54
C LEU A 345 4.25 6.63 16.03
N ALA A 346 3.78 5.68 15.22
CA ALA A 346 3.86 5.79 13.77
C ALA A 346 3.13 7.04 13.26
N ALA A 347 1.89 7.29 13.73
CA ALA A 347 1.13 8.48 13.38
C ALA A 347 1.88 9.79 13.72
N MET A 348 2.52 9.88 14.89
CA MET A 348 3.33 11.05 15.28
C MET A 348 4.54 11.25 14.36
N VAL A 349 5.23 10.18 13.95
CA VAL A 349 6.36 10.28 13.02
C VAL A 349 5.89 10.78 11.65
N PHE A 350 4.78 10.26 11.13
CA PHE A 350 4.18 10.74 9.88
C PHE A 350 3.71 12.21 10.02
N ALA A 351 3.11 12.60 11.15
CA ALA A 351 2.74 13.99 11.42
C ALA A 351 3.97 14.93 11.42
N GLY A 352 5.06 14.53 12.07
CA GLY A 352 6.32 15.28 12.05
C GLY A 352 6.90 15.41 10.63
N MET A 353 6.81 14.36 9.83
CA MET A 353 7.24 14.35 8.43
C MET A 353 6.49 15.41 7.62
N TRP A 354 5.17 15.40 7.69
CA TRP A 354 4.32 16.34 6.97
C TRP A 354 4.44 17.77 7.49
N LEU A 355 4.58 17.98 8.80
CA LEU A 355 4.84 19.29 9.38
C LEU A 355 6.15 19.88 8.86
N SER A 356 7.21 19.07 8.78
CA SER A 356 8.49 19.50 8.19
C SER A 356 8.34 19.86 6.71
N TYR A 357 7.50 19.11 5.99
CA TYR A 357 7.24 19.35 4.58
C TYR A 357 6.49 20.67 4.36
N ASP A 358 5.33 20.86 5.00
CA ASP A 358 4.50 22.06 4.84
C ASP A 358 5.20 23.31 5.39
N GLY A 359 5.95 23.17 6.49
CA GLY A 359 6.66 24.27 7.15
C GLY A 359 7.90 24.74 6.40
N VAL A 360 8.67 23.81 5.82
CA VAL A 360 10.02 24.08 5.30
C VAL A 360 10.19 23.58 3.86
N PHE A 361 9.97 22.29 3.58
CA PHE A 361 10.37 21.73 2.29
C PHE A 361 9.53 22.24 1.12
N LYS A 362 8.21 22.31 1.25
CA LYS A 362 7.33 22.83 0.18
C LYS A 362 7.74 24.26 -0.20
N LYS A 363 7.96 25.12 0.80
CA LYS A 363 8.37 26.52 0.62
C LYS A 363 9.77 26.65 0.04
N THR A 364 10.68 25.78 0.47
CA THR A 364 12.09 25.86 0.07
C THR A 364 12.33 25.15 -1.24
N PHE A 365 11.94 23.90 -1.41
CA PHE A 365 12.30 23.08 -2.57
C PHE A 365 11.21 22.99 -3.64
N GLY A 366 10.02 23.51 -3.38
CA GLY A 366 8.86 23.43 -4.29
C GLY A 366 7.91 22.30 -3.92
N ASP A 367 6.82 22.19 -4.65
CA ASP A 367 5.71 21.29 -4.33
C ASP A 367 6.08 19.81 -4.50
N GLY A 368 5.90 19.04 -3.43
CA GLY A 368 6.13 17.60 -3.35
C GLY A 368 4.87 16.76 -3.56
N GLU A 369 3.71 17.39 -3.76
CA GLU A 369 2.40 16.74 -3.90
C GLU A 369 1.78 16.93 -5.28
N ARG A 370 2.10 18.04 -5.94
CA ARG A 370 1.58 18.40 -7.26
C ARG A 370 2.68 18.87 -8.19
N THR A 371 2.57 18.48 -9.45
CA THR A 371 3.49 18.91 -10.52
C THR A 371 3.41 20.42 -10.69
N ILE A 372 4.54 21.12 -10.58
CA ILE A 372 4.60 22.58 -10.77
C ILE A 372 4.43 22.89 -12.25
N GLY A 373 3.51 23.80 -12.59
CA GLY A 373 3.21 24.21 -13.96
C GLY A 373 2.14 23.36 -14.66
N ASP A 374 1.41 22.52 -13.93
CA ASP A 374 0.32 21.66 -14.46
C ASP A 374 -1.02 22.42 -14.63
N ASP A 375 -0.97 23.68 -15.08
CA ASP A 375 -2.16 24.52 -15.32
C ASP A 375 -2.79 24.27 -16.70
N ALA A 376 -2.26 23.33 -17.50
CA ALA A 376 -2.69 23.09 -18.87
C ALA A 376 -3.40 21.73 -19.02
N ASP A 377 -4.73 21.75 -19.08
CA ASP A 377 -5.52 20.62 -19.55
C ASP A 377 -5.34 20.46 -21.07
N GLY A 378 -4.76 19.34 -21.53
CA GLY A 378 -4.75 19.03 -22.97
C GLY A 378 -3.65 18.11 -23.50
N ILE A 379 -2.64 17.74 -22.71
CA ILE A 379 -1.64 16.78 -23.18
C ILE A 379 -2.17 15.36 -22.99
N VAL A 380 -2.52 14.71 -24.11
CA VAL A 380 -2.68 13.26 -24.18
C VAL A 380 -1.35 12.65 -23.75
N PHE A 381 -1.33 12.02 -22.57
CA PHE A 381 -0.11 11.44 -22.02
C PHE A 381 0.16 10.10 -22.72
N GLU A 382 1.36 9.94 -23.26
CA GLU A 382 1.86 8.66 -23.77
C GLU A 382 1.78 7.58 -22.67
N PRO A 383 1.43 6.32 -23.02
CA PRO A 383 1.35 5.24 -22.04
C PRO A 383 2.65 5.09 -21.24
N TYR A 384 2.50 4.80 -19.95
CA TYR A 384 3.60 4.73 -18.98
C TYR A 384 4.79 3.91 -19.49
N SER A 385 5.99 4.50 -19.49
CA SER A 385 7.21 3.79 -19.85
C SER A 385 7.65 2.81 -18.75
N ASP A 386 8.32 1.73 -19.13
CA ASP A 386 8.89 0.73 -18.20
C ASP A 386 9.86 1.36 -17.16
N ASP A 387 10.35 2.58 -17.39
CA ASP A 387 11.25 3.28 -16.46
C ASP A 387 10.55 3.72 -15.15
N ALA A 388 9.21 3.78 -15.11
CA ALA A 388 8.46 4.14 -13.91
C ALA A 388 8.69 3.14 -12.75
N GLU A 389 9.04 1.89 -13.04
CA GLU A 389 9.37 0.86 -12.05
C GLU A 389 10.63 1.22 -11.25
N LYS A 390 11.55 2.02 -11.81
CA LYS A 390 12.85 2.34 -11.18
C LYS A 390 12.77 3.41 -10.09
N GLU A 391 11.57 3.88 -9.74
CA GLU A 391 11.35 4.93 -8.73
C GLU A 391 10.70 4.43 -7.42
N GLY A 392 10.47 3.12 -7.27
CA GLY A 392 9.70 2.51 -6.17
C GLY A 392 10.37 2.44 -4.81
N LEU A 393 10.51 3.59 -4.16
CA LEU A 393 11.14 3.70 -2.84
C LEU A 393 10.51 2.80 -1.76
N LEU A 394 9.18 2.68 -1.74
CA LEU A 394 8.44 1.94 -0.70
C LEU A 394 8.29 0.46 -1.02
N GLU A 395 8.07 0.09 -2.27
CA GLU A 395 8.03 -1.32 -2.67
C GLU A 395 9.40 -1.98 -2.58
N ASP A 396 10.45 -1.32 -3.06
CA ASP A 396 11.83 -1.80 -2.91
C ASP A 396 12.17 -2.02 -1.43
N ALA A 397 11.74 -1.10 -0.58
CA ALA A 397 11.90 -1.21 0.88
C ALA A 397 11.16 -2.43 1.45
N VAL A 398 9.90 -2.63 1.08
CA VAL A 398 9.08 -3.76 1.52
C VAL A 398 9.67 -5.08 1.04
N GLU A 399 10.15 -5.15 -0.20
CA GLU A 399 10.79 -6.32 -0.78
C GLU A 399 12.11 -6.64 -0.08
N VAL A 400 12.95 -5.64 0.19
CA VAL A 400 14.19 -5.82 0.99
C VAL A 400 13.88 -6.41 2.36
N LEU A 401 12.87 -5.87 3.05
CA LEU A 401 12.47 -6.36 4.36
C LEU A 401 11.91 -7.79 4.28
N ASN A 402 11.14 -8.12 3.23
CA ASN A 402 10.64 -9.48 3.00
C ASN A 402 11.77 -10.49 2.76
N ASN A 403 12.75 -10.13 1.93
CA ASN A 403 13.91 -10.96 1.63
C ASN A 403 14.79 -11.17 2.87
N ALA A 404 14.96 -10.14 3.72
CA ALA A 404 15.71 -10.26 4.97
C ALA A 404 15.01 -11.20 5.97
N ALA A 405 13.69 -11.08 6.13
CA ALA A 405 12.91 -11.94 7.02
C ALA A 405 12.89 -13.41 6.54
N GLY A 406 12.81 -13.65 5.24
CA GLY A 406 12.93 -15.00 4.67
C GLY A 406 14.27 -15.67 4.98
N GLN A 407 15.36 -14.90 5.04
CA GLN A 407 16.68 -15.40 5.45
C GLN A 407 16.76 -15.69 6.97
N GLU A 408 16.13 -14.88 7.82
CA GLU A 408 16.04 -15.15 9.27
C GLU A 408 15.26 -16.44 9.56
N ASN A 409 14.14 -16.69 8.86
CA ASN A 409 13.35 -17.92 9.03
C ASN A 409 14.08 -19.18 8.49
N LEU A 410 14.85 -19.05 7.40
CA LEU A 410 15.68 -20.15 6.90
C LEU A 410 16.86 -20.47 7.84
N THR A 411 17.43 -19.45 8.50
CA THR A 411 18.53 -19.65 9.46
C THR A 411 18.02 -20.22 10.79
N LEU A 412 16.83 -19.83 11.26
CA LEU A 412 16.15 -20.45 12.41
C LEU A 412 15.81 -21.92 12.15
N ASN A 413 15.21 -22.25 11.00
CA ASN A 413 14.90 -23.65 10.65
C ASN A 413 16.15 -24.51 10.38
N SER A 414 17.28 -23.89 10.01
CA SER A 414 18.57 -24.60 9.89
C SER A 414 19.31 -24.77 11.22
N GLY A 415 18.90 -24.03 12.26
CA GLY A 415 19.47 -24.09 13.61
C GLY A 415 18.87 -25.20 14.48
N GLU A 416 17.68 -25.71 14.15
CA GLU A 416 17.06 -26.86 14.85
C GLU A 416 17.47 -28.23 14.28
N SER A 417 18.38 -28.29 13.29
CA SER A 417 18.91 -29.57 12.77
C SER A 417 20.37 -29.87 13.14
N LEU A 418 20.99 -29.05 13.98
CA LEU A 418 22.32 -29.34 14.53
C LEU A 418 22.35 -29.07 16.03
N VAL A 419 22.39 -30.19 16.77
CA VAL A 419 22.59 -30.42 18.22
C VAL A 419 21.32 -30.62 19.03
#